data_AF-A0A958ILW1-F1
#
_entry.id   AF-A0A958ILW1-F1
#
_cell.length_a   1.000
_cell.length_b   1.000
_cell.length_c   1.000
_cell.angle_alpha   90.00
_cell.angle_beta   90.00
_cell.angle_gamma   90.00
#
_symmetry.space_group_name_H-M   'P 1'
#
loop_
_entity.id
_entity.type
_entity.pdbx_description
1 polymer ?
#
loop_
_entity_poly.entity_id
_entity_poly.type
_entity_poly.pdbx_seq_one_letter_code
_entity_poly.pdbx_strand_id
1 'polypeptide(L)'
;MRTFTFCFIVLLLVLVGCSGSSRLDWQKVNDNLRQEMATLAMAGDAGILTVSGKTRTDLTDSQQQSLQKIGVTIKSHSGNQFVAEGSLQQIERVAGLPFVEWLQLSR
;
A
#
# COMPACT_ATOMS: atom_id res chain seq x y z
N MET A 1 41.67 -7.87 -25.30
CA MET A 1 40.26 -8.26 -25.06
C MET A 1 39.99 -8.43 -23.56
N ARG A 2 39.93 -7.35 -22.79
CA ARG A 2 39.79 -7.40 -21.31
C ARG A 2 38.71 -6.45 -20.74
N THR A 3 38.00 -5.73 -21.61
CA THR A 3 37.01 -4.71 -21.26
C THR A 3 35.56 -5.18 -21.35
N PHE A 4 35.28 -6.34 -21.96
CA PHE A 4 33.91 -6.80 -22.19
C PHE A 4 33.25 -7.47 -20.96
N THR A 5 34.04 -7.99 -20.02
CA THR A 5 33.52 -8.73 -18.86
C THR A 5 32.99 -7.81 -17.75
N PHE A 6 33.45 -6.55 -17.69
CA PHE A 6 33.09 -5.63 -16.60
C PHE A 6 31.68 -5.03 -16.74
N CYS A 7 31.20 -4.81 -17.97
CA CYS A 7 29.84 -4.30 -18.21
C CYS A 7 28.74 -5.29 -17.80
N PHE A 8 29.01 -6.60 -17.84
CA PHE A 8 27.99 -7.61 -17.57
C PHE A 8 27.64 -7.74 -16.08
N ILE A 9 28.60 -7.47 -15.18
CA ILE A 9 28.40 -7.57 -13.73
C ILE A 9 27.60 -6.37 -13.20
N VAL A 10 27.81 -5.18 -13.77
CA VAL A 10 27.04 -3.97 -13.38
C VAL A 10 25.59 -4.06 -13.85
N LEU A 11 25.33 -4.69 -15.01
CA LEU A 11 23.98 -4.88 -15.53
C LEU A 11 23.13 -5.85 -14.67
N LEU A 12 23.76 -6.86 -14.05
CA LEU A 12 23.09 -7.79 -13.14
C LEU A 12 22.69 -7.15 -11.80
N LEU A 13 23.46 -6.17 -11.30
CA LEU A 13 23.14 -5.46 -10.06
C LEU A 13 21.94 -4.52 -10.19
N VAL A 14 21.63 -4.02 -11.38
CA VAL A 14 20.46 -3.15 -11.63
C VAL A 14 19.15 -3.96 -11.66
N LEU A 15 19.19 -5.25 -11.96
CA LEU A 15 18.00 -6.11 -12.07
C LEU A 15 17.53 -6.71 -10.73
N VAL A 16 18.34 -6.68 -9.67
CA VAL A 16 18.01 -7.33 -8.37
C VAL A 16 17.22 -6.40 -7.42
N GLY A 17 17.06 -5.10 -7.72
CA GLY A 17 16.68 -4.10 -6.71
C GLY A 17 15.23 -3.58 -6.68
N CYS A 18 14.34 -3.93 -7.62
CA CYS A 18 13.04 -3.25 -7.76
C CYS A 18 11.80 -4.08 -7.35
N SER A 19 11.96 -5.16 -6.60
CA SER A 19 10.83 -5.80 -5.90
C SER A 19 10.79 -5.30 -4.47
N GLY A 20 10.46 -4.01 -4.32
CA GLY A 20 9.98 -3.45 -3.07
C GLY A 20 8.61 -4.04 -2.76
N SER A 21 8.59 -5.31 -2.35
CA SER A 21 7.42 -6.04 -1.89
C SER A 21 6.85 -5.27 -0.70
N SER A 22 5.91 -4.36 -0.99
CA SER A 22 5.14 -3.63 0.01
C SER A 22 4.27 -4.66 0.71
N ARG A 23 4.83 -5.31 1.72
CA ARG A 23 4.23 -6.46 2.38
C ARG A 23 3.08 -5.93 3.23
N LEU A 24 1.89 -6.49 3.01
CA LEU A 24 0.72 -6.26 3.83
C LEU A 24 1.06 -6.52 5.30
N ASP A 25 0.80 -5.53 6.16
CA ASP A 25 0.90 -5.68 7.60
C ASP A 25 -0.48 -5.99 8.20
N TRP A 26 -0.75 -7.28 8.38
CA TRP A 26 -2.02 -7.77 8.90
C TRP A 26 -2.34 -7.27 10.31
N GLN A 27 -1.34 -6.81 11.08
CA GLN A 27 -1.57 -6.30 12.44
C GLN A 27 -2.32 -4.96 12.43
N LYS A 28 -2.26 -4.23 11.31
CA LYS A 28 -2.93 -2.93 11.14
C LYS A 28 -4.34 -3.05 10.60
N VAL A 29 -4.74 -4.23 10.12
CA VAL A 29 -6.03 -4.46 9.46
C VAL A 29 -6.96 -5.13 10.45
N ASN A 30 -8.12 -4.51 10.73
CA ASN A 30 -9.10 -5.12 11.63
C ASN A 30 -9.79 -6.35 11.02
N ASP A 31 -10.46 -7.15 11.86
CA ASP A 31 -11.02 -8.43 11.43
C ASP A 31 -12.11 -8.28 10.36
N ASN A 32 -12.93 -7.23 10.44
CA ASN A 32 -13.98 -6.97 9.46
C ASN A 32 -13.39 -6.67 8.07
N LEU A 33 -12.36 -5.81 8.01
CA LEU A 33 -11.68 -5.51 6.75
C LEU A 33 -10.94 -6.73 6.21
N ARG A 34 -10.34 -7.53 7.09
CA ARG A 34 -9.68 -8.80 6.71
C ARG A 34 -10.66 -9.79 6.09
N GLN A 35 -11.85 -9.95 6.67
CA GLN A 35 -12.89 -10.84 6.15
C GLN A 35 -13.40 -10.38 4.79
N GLU A 36 -13.63 -9.08 4.63
CA GLU A 36 -14.08 -8.52 3.35
C GLU A 36 -13.01 -8.71 2.26
N MET A 37 -11.75 -8.41 2.57
CA MET A 37 -10.64 -8.64 1.65
C MET A 37 -10.52 -10.12 1.26
N ALA A 38 -10.65 -11.04 2.22
CA ALA A 38 -10.62 -12.47 1.93
C ALA A 38 -11.79 -12.88 1.02
N THR A 39 -12.98 -12.30 1.22
CA THR A 39 -14.17 -12.57 0.42
C THR A 39 -13.99 -12.10 -1.02
N LEU A 40 -13.51 -10.87 -1.22
CA LEU A 40 -13.20 -10.33 -2.56
C LEU A 40 -12.10 -11.13 -3.26
N ALA A 41 -11.05 -11.51 -2.52
CA ALA A 41 -9.98 -12.35 -3.06
C ALA A 41 -10.48 -13.73 -3.50
N MET A 42 -11.37 -14.36 -2.75
CA MET A 42 -11.99 -15.63 -3.11
C MET A 42 -12.95 -15.51 -4.30
N ALA A 43 -13.67 -14.40 -4.40
CA ALA A 43 -14.55 -14.12 -5.54
C ALA A 43 -13.79 -13.82 -6.85
N GLY A 44 -12.48 -13.54 -6.76
CA GLY A 44 -11.70 -13.02 -7.89
C GLY A 44 -12.17 -11.61 -8.29
N ASP A 45 -12.85 -10.90 -7.39
CA ASP A 45 -13.41 -9.60 -7.65
C ASP A 45 -12.34 -8.52 -7.44
N ALA A 46 -12.23 -7.62 -8.41
CA ALA A 46 -11.40 -6.41 -8.31
C ALA A 46 -12.12 -5.30 -7.53
N GLY A 47 -12.97 -5.70 -6.58
CA GLY A 47 -13.85 -4.82 -5.82
C GLY A 47 -13.12 -3.63 -5.22
N ILE A 48 -13.81 -2.49 -5.23
CA ILE A 48 -13.33 -1.26 -4.63
C ILE A 48 -13.77 -1.24 -3.16
N LEU A 49 -12.81 -1.05 -2.27
CA LEU A 49 -13.01 -0.95 -0.83
C LEU A 49 -12.88 0.51 -0.39
N THR A 50 -13.83 0.95 0.42
CA THR A 50 -13.71 2.21 1.15
C THR A 50 -13.26 1.91 2.57
N VAL A 51 -12.10 2.45 2.94
CA VAL A 51 -11.48 2.22 4.24
C VAL A 51 -11.25 3.53 4.98
N SER A 52 -11.42 3.47 6.29
CA SER A 52 -10.95 4.50 7.21
C SER A 52 -9.60 4.06 7.76
N GLY A 53 -8.67 4.98 7.84
CA GLY A 53 -7.34 4.75 8.38
C GLY A 53 -6.93 5.83 9.37
N LYS A 54 -6.01 5.45 10.25
CA LYS A 54 -5.32 6.38 11.15
C LYS A 54 -3.83 6.29 10.95
N THR A 55 -3.18 7.44 11.02
CA THR A 55 -1.74 7.60 10.96
C THR A 55 -1.18 7.95 12.34
N ARG A 56 0.12 7.69 12.55
CA ARG A 56 0.79 7.95 13.83
C ARG A 56 0.83 9.45 14.19
N THR A 57 0.90 10.29 13.17
CA THR A 57 0.90 11.76 13.25
C THR A 57 -0.10 12.31 12.25
N ASP A 58 -0.36 13.61 12.28
CA ASP A 58 -1.18 14.27 11.25
C ASP A 58 -0.62 13.99 9.86
N LEU A 59 -1.55 13.83 8.89
CA LEU A 59 -1.18 13.57 7.52
C LEU A 59 -0.43 14.77 6.93
N THR A 60 0.83 14.54 6.58
CA THR A 60 1.64 15.52 5.87
C THR A 60 1.44 15.38 4.36
N ASP A 61 1.76 16.43 3.60
CA ASP A 61 1.70 16.42 2.13
C ASP A 61 2.49 15.27 1.51
N SER A 62 3.65 14.93 2.09
CA SER A 62 4.48 13.80 1.65
C SER A 62 3.77 12.45 1.84
N GLN A 63 3.04 12.29 2.95
CA GLN A 63 2.26 11.09 3.23
C GLN A 63 1.03 11.00 2.32
N GLN A 64 0.38 12.13 2.04
CA GLN A 64 -0.71 12.20 1.05
C GLN A 64 -0.22 11.81 -0.35
N GLN A 65 0.93 12.34 -0.79
CA GLN A 65 1.53 11.94 -2.06
C GLN A 65 1.88 10.45 -2.10
N SER A 66 2.30 9.87 -0.97
CA SER A 66 2.58 8.44 -0.88
C SER A 66 1.32 7.60 -1.08
N LEU A 67 0.19 8.00 -0.49
CA LEU A 67 -1.12 7.38 -0.72
C LEU A 67 -1.56 7.52 -2.19
N GLN A 68 -1.43 8.71 -2.77
CA GLN A 68 -1.76 8.94 -4.18
C GLN A 68 -0.88 8.11 -5.14
N LYS A 69 0.41 7.92 -4.83
CA LYS A 69 1.32 7.05 -5.62
C LYS A 69 0.91 5.58 -5.60
N ILE A 70 0.23 5.12 -4.55
CA ILE A 70 -0.36 3.77 -4.51
C ILE A 70 -1.59 3.68 -5.43
N GLY A 71 -2.23 4.83 -5.73
CA GLY A 71 -3.40 4.92 -6.58
C GLY A 71 -4.73 4.88 -5.82
N VAL A 72 -4.72 5.03 -4.49
CA VAL A 72 -5.96 5.19 -3.72
C VAL A 72 -6.52 6.59 -3.87
N THR A 73 -7.85 6.70 -3.87
CA THR A 73 -8.57 7.98 -3.86
C THR A 73 -8.86 8.38 -2.43
N ILE A 74 -8.20 9.42 -1.91
CA ILE A 74 -8.53 9.99 -0.60
C ILE A 74 -9.85 10.76 -0.72
N LYS A 75 -10.90 10.31 -0.03
CA LYS A 75 -12.22 10.96 -0.02
C LYS A 75 -12.27 12.10 0.98
N SER A 76 -11.61 11.93 2.13
CA SER A 76 -11.50 12.94 3.17
C SER A 76 -10.29 12.66 4.05
N HIS A 77 -9.79 13.69 4.73
CA HIS A 77 -8.82 13.55 5.80
C HIS A 77 -9.00 14.66 6.84
N SER A 78 -8.65 14.39 8.08
CA SER A 78 -8.67 15.36 9.18
C SER A 78 -7.64 14.96 10.23
N GLY A 79 -6.65 15.82 10.47
CA GLY A 79 -5.52 15.52 11.34
C GLY A 79 -4.82 14.22 10.93
N ASN A 80 -4.85 13.23 11.82
CA ASN A 80 -4.25 11.90 11.63
C ASN A 80 -5.22 10.82 11.14
N GLN A 81 -6.41 11.20 10.67
CA GLN A 81 -7.40 10.26 10.13
C GLN A 81 -7.64 10.54 8.65
N PHE A 82 -7.90 9.50 7.89
CA PHE A 82 -8.25 9.60 6.48
C PHE A 82 -9.28 8.54 6.08
N VAL A 83 -10.05 8.85 5.04
CA VAL A 83 -10.90 7.90 4.33
C VAL A 83 -10.36 7.78 2.93
N ALA A 84 -10.06 6.55 2.52
CA ALA A 84 -9.53 6.24 1.20
C ALA A 84 -10.34 5.14 0.52
N GLU A 85 -10.41 5.21 -0.78
CA GLU A 85 -11.07 4.24 -1.64
C GLU A 85 -10.04 3.64 -2.60
N GLY A 86 -10.03 2.33 -2.74
CA GLY A 86 -9.13 1.64 -3.65
C GLY A 86 -9.40 0.16 -3.78
N SER A 87 -8.76 -0.48 -4.74
CA SER A 87 -8.84 -1.94 -4.91
C SER A 87 -8.16 -2.66 -3.74
N LEU A 88 -8.46 -3.95 -3.60
CA LEU A 88 -7.82 -4.82 -2.59
C LEU A 88 -6.30 -4.66 -2.56
N GLN A 89 -5.63 -4.76 -3.70
CA GLN A 89 -4.16 -4.62 -3.79
C GLN A 89 -3.67 -3.23 -3.35
N GLN A 90 -4.44 -2.18 -3.60
CA GLN A 90 -4.08 -0.83 -3.17
C GLN A 90 -4.21 -0.69 -1.66
N ILE A 91 -5.30 -1.20 -1.06
CA ILE A 91 -5.50 -1.20 0.39
C ILE A 91 -4.39 -2.00 1.09
N GLU A 92 -3.96 -3.13 0.52
CA GLU A 92 -2.84 -3.90 1.05
C GLU A 92 -1.54 -3.09 1.11
N ARG A 93 -1.26 -2.32 0.05
CA ARG A 93 -0.10 -1.43 0.00
C ARG A 93 -0.20 -0.28 0.98
N VAL A 94 -1.41 0.26 1.20
CA VAL A 94 -1.65 1.28 2.23
C VAL A 94 -1.35 0.73 3.62
N ALA A 95 -1.79 -0.50 3.94
CA ALA A 95 -1.48 -1.14 5.22
C ALA A 95 0.04 -1.30 5.44
N GLY A 96 0.78 -1.56 4.36
CA GLY A 96 2.25 -1.67 4.39
C GLY A 96 2.98 -0.36 4.69
N LEU A 97 2.31 0.80 4.65
CA LEU A 97 2.96 2.09 4.87
C LEU A 97 3.40 2.24 6.34
N PRO A 98 4.62 2.73 6.61
CA PRO A 98 5.17 2.79 7.96
C PRO A 98 4.45 3.78 8.87
N PHE A 99 3.83 4.81 8.29
CA PHE A 99 3.11 5.85 9.03
C PHE A 99 1.65 5.49 9.32
N VAL A 100 1.11 4.47 8.67
CA VAL A 100 -0.25 3.96 8.92
C VAL A 100 -0.22 3.11 10.20
N GLU A 101 -1.13 3.41 11.11
CA GLU A 101 -1.30 2.75 12.41
C GLU A 101 -2.36 1.65 12.33
N TRP A 102 -3.51 1.95 11.72
CA TRP A 102 -4.57 0.97 11.49
C TRP A 102 -5.44 1.33 10.29
N LEU A 103 -6.16 0.33 9.78
CA LEU A 103 -7.17 0.38 8.73
C LEU A 103 -8.42 -0.43 9.14
N GLN A 104 -9.59 0.09 8.79
CA GLN A 104 -10.88 -0.57 8.93
C GLN A 104 -11.82 -0.22 7.78
N LEU A 105 -12.87 -1.01 7.58
CA LEU A 105 -13.94 -0.65 6.64
C LEU A 105 -14.63 0.65 7.06
N SER A 106 -14.80 1.56 6.10
CA SER A 106 -15.69 2.72 6.25
C SER A 106 -17.07 2.30 5.77
N ARG A 107 -18.08 2.42 6.64
CA ARG A 107 -19.50 2.21 6.31
C ARG A 107 -20.22 3.55 6.21
#